data_AF-A0A5C6PX93-F1
#
_entry.id   AF-A0A5C6PX93-F1
#
_cell.length_a   1.000
_cell.length_b   1.000
_cell.length_c   1.000
_cell.angle_alpha   90.00
_cell.angle_beta   90.00
_cell.angle_gamma   90.00
#
_symmetry.space_group_name_H-M   'P 1'
#
loop_
_entity.id
_entity.type
_entity.pdbx_description
1 polymer ?
#
loop_
_entity_poly.entity_id
_entity_poly.type
_entity_poly.pdbx_seq_one_letter_code
_entity_poly.pdbx_strand_id
1 'polypeptide(L)'
;MTSTRWTTTLAVGALALALTGCTSQDAEPTPTPTPTAEATEQASAGITDVQDVPGSGEGFAGALSDLTIATCERGDGGWTVDGTVQNPTDGAASYRLYMSLLTGGSDTRALQQVDVGPVAAGEGADWSMTIPVEEDGLTCVPRVERYAA
;
A
#
# COMPACT_ATOMS: atom_id res chain seq x y z
N MET A 1 -7.04 41.69 -9.84
CA MET A 1 -8.41 41.35 -10.29
C MET A 1 -8.41 41.40 -11.81
N THR A 2 -8.34 40.24 -12.46
CA THR A 2 -8.62 40.15 -13.91
C THR A 2 -9.13 38.75 -14.19
N SER A 3 -10.46 38.67 -14.23
CA SER A 3 -11.24 37.51 -14.61
C SER A 3 -11.16 37.35 -16.13
N THR A 4 -10.95 36.14 -16.64
CA THR A 4 -11.16 35.86 -18.06
C THR A 4 -11.94 34.55 -18.16
N ARG A 5 -13.26 34.71 -18.30
CA ARG A 5 -14.22 33.67 -18.65
C ARG A 5 -14.31 33.58 -20.17
N TRP A 6 -13.91 32.48 -20.77
CA TRP A 6 -14.23 32.18 -22.17
C TRP A 6 -15.03 30.88 -22.25
N THR A 7 -16.33 31.06 -22.49
CA THR A 7 -17.32 30.07 -22.91
C THR A 7 -17.17 29.80 -24.41
N THR A 8 -17.87 28.77 -24.91
CA THR A 8 -18.34 28.50 -26.31
C THR A 8 -17.61 27.31 -26.98
N THR A 9 -18.20 26.34 -27.68
CA THR A 9 -19.53 25.72 -27.85
C THR A 9 -19.32 24.49 -28.77
N LEU A 10 -20.16 23.46 -28.61
CA LEU A 10 -20.45 22.28 -29.44
C LEU A 10 -19.81 22.14 -30.84
N ALA A 11 -19.43 20.90 -31.16
CA ALA A 11 -19.69 20.30 -32.47
C ALA A 11 -19.97 18.79 -32.34
N VAL A 12 -21.22 18.40 -32.58
CA VAL A 12 -21.70 17.03 -32.79
C VAL A 12 -21.35 16.63 -34.22
N GLY A 13 -20.69 15.49 -34.40
CA GLY A 13 -20.40 14.91 -35.71
C GLY A 13 -20.61 13.41 -35.69
N ALA A 14 -21.82 12.99 -36.07
CA ALA A 14 -22.12 11.60 -36.40
C ALA A 14 -21.52 11.26 -37.77
N LEU A 15 -20.71 10.20 -37.85
CA LEU A 15 -20.30 9.63 -39.13
C LEU A 15 -20.48 8.11 -39.08
N ALA A 16 -21.53 7.67 -39.77
CA ALA A 16 -21.91 6.29 -39.94
C ALA A 16 -21.37 5.73 -41.27
N LEU A 17 -20.87 4.49 -41.19
CA LEU A 17 -20.94 3.42 -42.19
C LEU A 17 -20.24 3.59 -43.55
N ALA A 18 -19.14 2.85 -43.71
CA ALA A 18 -18.81 2.17 -44.97
C ALA A 18 -17.94 0.92 -44.67
N LEU A 19 -18.56 -0.24 -44.41
CA LEU A 19 -17.86 -1.52 -44.49
C LEU A 19 -17.92 -2.03 -45.94
N THR A 20 -16.95 -1.63 -46.75
CA THR A 20 -16.67 -2.30 -48.03
C THR A 20 -15.81 -3.53 -47.76
N GLY A 21 -16.38 -4.71 -47.95
CA GLY A 21 -15.65 -5.97 -47.91
C GLY A 21 -14.65 -6.07 -49.07
N CYS A 22 -13.37 -6.21 -48.74
CA CYS A 22 -12.37 -6.73 -49.65
C CYS A 22 -12.11 -8.19 -49.28
N THR A 23 -12.56 -9.10 -50.15
CA THR A 23 -12.00 -10.43 -50.26
C THR A 23 -10.60 -10.28 -50.84
N SER A 24 -9.59 -10.60 -50.04
CA SER A 24 -8.22 -10.83 -50.52
C SER A 24 -7.74 -12.10 -49.86
N GLN A 25 -7.60 -13.10 -50.72
CA GLN A 25 -7.12 -14.43 -50.46
C GLN A 25 -5.60 -14.33 -50.36
N ASP A 26 -5.11 -14.05 -49.16
CA ASP A 26 -3.68 -14.08 -48.85
C ASP A 26 -3.40 -15.30 -47.97
N ALA A 27 -2.34 -16.01 -48.36
CA ALA A 27 -1.91 -17.30 -47.82
C ALA A 27 -1.93 -17.35 -46.27
N GLU A 28 -2.48 -18.43 -45.71
CA GLU A 28 -2.42 -18.69 -44.27
C GLU A 28 -0.95 -18.65 -43.81
N PRO A 29 -0.55 -17.68 -42.97
CA PRO A 29 0.74 -17.75 -42.32
C PRO A 29 0.69 -18.91 -41.33
N THR A 30 1.63 -19.84 -41.44
CA THR A 30 1.83 -20.88 -40.42
C THR A 30 2.00 -20.19 -39.07
N PRO A 31 1.21 -20.57 -38.03
CA PRO A 31 1.33 -19.93 -36.72
C PRO A 31 2.75 -20.15 -36.21
N THR A 32 3.51 -19.07 -36.09
CA THR A 32 4.75 -19.07 -35.32
C THR A 32 4.36 -19.36 -33.87
N PRO A 33 5.01 -20.30 -33.16
CA PRO A 33 4.71 -20.51 -31.76
C PRO A 33 4.87 -19.19 -31.01
N THR A 34 3.77 -18.72 -30.40
CA THR A 34 3.81 -17.62 -29.46
C THR A 34 4.83 -17.98 -28.39
N PRO A 35 5.78 -17.10 -28.03
CA PRO A 35 6.62 -17.33 -26.87
C PRO A 35 5.67 -17.56 -25.68
N THR A 36 5.67 -18.78 -25.14
CA THR A 36 5.03 -19.08 -23.87
C THR A 36 5.56 -18.05 -22.89
N ALA A 37 4.69 -17.23 -22.31
CA ALA A 37 5.06 -16.40 -21.18
C ALA A 37 5.64 -17.37 -20.15
N GLU A 38 6.95 -17.29 -19.93
CA GLU A 38 7.55 -17.95 -18.79
C GLU A 38 6.74 -17.50 -17.59
N ALA A 39 6.19 -18.47 -16.85
CA ALA A 39 5.62 -18.19 -15.56
C ALA A 39 6.74 -17.54 -14.76
N THR A 40 6.71 -16.20 -14.69
CA THR A 40 7.55 -15.46 -13.77
C THR A 40 7.27 -16.11 -12.43
N GLU A 41 8.31 -16.70 -11.82
CA GLU A 41 8.17 -17.30 -10.50
C GLU A 41 7.42 -16.31 -9.64
N GLN A 42 6.23 -16.72 -9.22
CA GLN A 42 5.35 -15.89 -8.42
C GLN A 42 6.13 -15.64 -7.14
N ALA A 43 6.71 -14.44 -7.01
CA ALA A 43 7.43 -14.03 -5.81
C ALA A 43 6.57 -14.48 -4.63
N SER A 44 7.16 -15.33 -3.78
CA SER A 44 6.48 -15.98 -2.67
C SER A 44 5.60 -14.93 -1.99
N ALA A 45 4.30 -15.24 -1.88
CA ALA A 45 3.31 -14.29 -1.40
C ALA A 45 3.80 -13.62 -0.11
N GLY A 46 3.70 -12.29 -0.08
CA GLY A 46 4.19 -11.48 1.02
C GLY A 46 3.63 -11.92 2.36
N ILE A 47 4.49 -12.03 3.38
CA ILE A 47 4.07 -12.37 4.74
C ILE A 47 3.00 -11.37 5.16
N THR A 48 1.81 -11.88 5.43
CA THR A 48 0.69 -11.11 5.96
C THR A 48 0.33 -11.69 7.32
N ASP A 49 0.82 -11.04 8.38
CA ASP A 49 0.56 -11.40 9.76
C ASP A 49 -0.20 -10.24 10.42
N VAL A 50 -1.50 -10.20 10.13
CA VAL A 50 -2.45 -9.23 10.68
C VAL A 50 -3.62 -9.96 11.30
N GLN A 51 -4.01 -9.54 12.50
CA GLN A 51 -5.15 -10.10 13.21
C GLN A 51 -6.43 -9.32 12.89
N ASP A 52 -6.28 -8.04 12.55
CA ASP A 52 -7.37 -7.13 12.26
C ASP A 52 -7.16 -6.44 10.92
N VAL A 53 -8.25 -6.24 10.17
CA VAL A 53 -8.19 -5.50 8.90
C VAL A 53 -7.89 -4.03 9.21
N PRO A 54 -6.83 -3.43 8.63
CA PRO A 54 -6.55 -2.01 8.84
C PRO A 54 -7.76 -1.14 8.49
N GLY A 55 -8.16 -0.30 9.42
CA GLY A 55 -9.29 0.62 9.33
C GLY A 55 -10.65 0.00 9.64
N SER A 56 -10.73 -1.25 10.11
CA SER A 56 -12.00 -1.91 10.42
C SER A 56 -12.40 -1.88 11.88
N GLY A 57 -11.52 -1.48 12.81
CA GLY A 57 -11.86 -1.40 14.23
C GLY A 57 -12.98 -0.39 14.48
N GLU A 58 -13.86 -0.64 15.44
CA GLU A 58 -14.81 0.39 15.86
C GLU A 58 -14.12 1.39 16.79
N GLY A 59 -14.39 2.69 16.58
CA GLY A 59 -13.90 3.75 17.47
C GLY A 59 -12.41 4.09 17.36
N PHE A 60 -11.69 3.58 16.35
CA PHE A 60 -10.31 4.01 16.12
C PHE A 60 -10.24 5.44 15.60
N ALA A 61 -9.17 6.13 15.97
CA ALA A 61 -8.70 7.34 15.30
C ALA A 61 -7.42 7.00 14.51
N GLY A 62 -7.29 7.50 13.29
CA GLY A 62 -6.02 7.48 12.57
C GLY A 62 -4.99 8.34 13.29
N ALA A 63 -3.82 7.77 13.59
CA ALA A 63 -2.87 8.34 14.54
C ALA A 63 -1.42 8.32 14.01
N LEU A 64 -1.22 8.45 12.69
CA LEU A 64 0.12 8.41 12.11
C LEU A 64 1.05 9.50 12.68
N SER A 65 0.51 10.66 13.07
CA SER A 65 1.27 11.74 13.71
C SER A 65 1.84 11.39 15.08
N ASP A 66 1.30 10.36 15.72
CA ASP A 66 1.71 9.93 17.07
C ASP A 66 2.95 9.03 17.00
N LEU A 67 3.32 8.58 15.80
CA LEU A 67 4.38 7.61 15.58
C LEU A 67 5.68 8.27 15.15
N THR A 68 6.78 7.83 15.76
CA THR A 68 8.14 8.07 15.28
C THR A 68 8.80 6.72 14.96
N ILE A 69 9.27 6.55 13.73
CA ILE A 69 10.11 5.41 13.33
C ILE A 69 11.57 5.77 13.63
N ALA A 70 12.21 4.96 14.46
CA ALA A 70 13.63 5.09 14.76
C ALA A 70 14.48 4.32 13.74
N THR A 71 14.06 3.10 13.42
CA THR A 71 14.77 2.18 12.54
C THR A 71 13.78 1.48 11.61
N CYS A 72 14.18 1.29 10.35
CA CYS A 72 13.56 0.36 9.42
C CYS A 72 14.67 -0.16 8.51
N GLU A 73 15.24 -1.30 8.87
CA GLU A 73 16.45 -1.81 8.22
C GLU A 73 16.38 -3.32 8.03
N ARG A 74 16.96 -3.80 6.93
CA ARG A 74 17.16 -5.23 6.68
C ARG A 74 18.44 -5.69 7.39
N GLY A 75 18.29 -6.66 8.31
CA GLY A 75 19.39 -7.45 8.87
C GLY A 75 19.28 -8.91 8.43
N ASP A 76 20.11 -9.84 8.91
CA ASP A 76 20.10 -11.25 8.44
C ASP A 76 18.74 -11.96 8.64
N GLY A 77 18.01 -11.65 9.72
CA GLY A 77 16.76 -12.31 10.10
C GLY A 77 15.47 -11.70 9.53
N GLY A 78 15.56 -10.62 8.77
CA GLY A 78 14.43 -9.92 8.16
C GLY A 78 14.59 -8.41 8.27
N TRP A 79 13.48 -7.70 8.09
CA TRP A 79 13.39 -6.29 8.37
C TRP A 79 13.07 -6.07 9.85
N THR A 80 13.91 -5.31 10.54
CA THR A 80 13.64 -4.84 11.89
C THR A 80 13.11 -3.41 11.83
N VAL A 81 11.98 -3.19 12.50
CA VAL A 81 11.36 -1.87 12.60
C VAL A 81 11.16 -1.53 14.06
N ASP A 82 11.77 -0.45 14.48
CA ASP A 82 11.72 0.07 15.83
C ASP A 82 11.16 1.49 15.82
N GLY A 83 10.43 1.83 16.87
CA GLY A 83 9.90 3.18 17.01
C GLY A 83 9.26 3.42 18.36
N THR A 84 8.64 4.59 18.45
CA THR A 84 7.91 5.04 19.63
C THR A 84 6.56 5.57 19.19
N VAL A 85 5.51 5.27 19.95
CA VAL A 85 4.22 5.97 19.87
C VAL A 85 4.12 6.95 21.03
N GLN A 86 3.61 8.15 20.78
CA GLN A 86 3.37 9.18 21.79
C GLN A 86 1.87 9.37 21.94
N ASN A 87 1.34 9.36 23.16
CA ASN A 87 -0.07 9.65 23.42
C ASN A 87 -0.31 11.13 23.74
N PRO A 88 -0.82 11.93 22.78
CA PRO A 88 -1.11 13.34 23.03
C PRO A 88 -2.49 13.58 23.68
N THR A 89 -3.26 12.51 23.93
CA THR A 89 -4.62 12.64 24.46
C THR A 89 -4.63 12.82 25.97
N ASP A 90 -5.77 13.27 26.51
CA ASP A 90 -5.98 13.48 27.95
C ASP A 90 -6.32 12.18 28.72
N GLY A 91 -6.36 11.03 28.02
CA GLY A 91 -6.67 9.72 28.59
C GLY A 91 -5.65 8.66 28.20
N ALA A 92 -5.77 7.46 28.76
CA ALA A 92 -4.98 6.33 28.28
C ALA A 92 -5.40 5.96 26.86
N ALA A 93 -4.44 5.53 26.04
CA ALA A 93 -4.69 5.10 24.69
C ALA A 93 -3.87 3.87 24.34
N SER A 94 -4.49 2.92 23.65
CA SER A 94 -3.82 1.77 23.05
C SER A 94 -3.60 2.04 21.56
N TYR A 95 -2.54 1.47 21.00
CA TYR A 95 -2.21 1.63 19.59
C TYR A 95 -2.23 0.28 18.88
N ARG A 96 -2.67 0.30 17.63
CA ARG A 96 -2.47 -0.78 16.69
C ARG A 96 -1.68 -0.25 15.51
N LEU A 97 -0.53 -0.85 15.30
CA LEU A 97 0.46 -0.45 14.31
C LEU A 97 0.50 -1.51 13.22
N TYR A 98 0.40 -1.06 11.98
CA TYR A 98 0.60 -1.90 10.81
C TYR A 98 1.82 -1.42 10.06
N MET A 99 2.70 -2.34 9.68
CA MET A 99 3.87 -2.04 8.87
C MET A 99 3.78 -2.75 7.54
N SER A 100 3.66 -1.98 6.46
CA SER A 100 3.79 -2.50 5.11
C SER A 100 5.24 -2.36 4.64
N LEU A 101 5.81 -3.41 4.05
CA LEU A 101 7.02 -3.31 3.26
C LEU A 101 6.63 -3.21 1.79
N LEU A 102 6.99 -2.12 1.12
CA LEU A 102 6.65 -1.88 -0.27
C LEU A 102 7.89 -1.96 -1.17
N THR A 103 7.72 -2.50 -2.37
CA THR A 103 8.66 -2.31 -3.49
C THR A 103 8.06 -1.34 -4.51
N GLY A 104 8.90 -0.54 -5.17
CA GLY A 104 8.46 0.42 -6.18
C GLY A 104 7.48 1.51 -5.69
N GLY A 105 7.25 1.62 -4.38
CA GLY A 105 6.33 2.58 -3.76
C GLY A 105 4.85 2.18 -3.73
N SER A 106 4.46 1.07 -4.38
CA SER A 106 3.05 0.62 -4.43
C SER A 106 2.85 -0.86 -4.11
N ASP A 107 3.84 -1.69 -4.38
CA ASP A 107 3.65 -3.13 -4.39
C ASP A 107 3.97 -3.69 -3.01
N THR A 108 2.93 -4.13 -2.29
CA THR A 108 3.09 -4.63 -0.92
C THR A 108 3.73 -6.01 -0.94
N ARG A 109 4.89 -6.12 -0.28
CA ARG A 109 5.67 -7.34 -0.09
C ARG A 109 5.47 -7.99 1.26
N ALA A 110 5.05 -7.23 2.27
CA ALA A 110 4.60 -7.78 3.54
C ALA A 110 3.73 -6.78 4.27
N LEU A 111 2.94 -7.29 5.21
CA LEU A 111 2.14 -6.52 6.14
C LEU A 111 2.16 -7.23 7.50
N GLN A 112 2.62 -6.56 8.54
CA GLN A 112 2.60 -7.08 9.91
C GLN A 112 1.91 -6.11 10.86
N GLN A 113 1.21 -6.65 11.85
CA GLN A 113 0.56 -5.90 12.93
C GLN A 113 1.31 -6.05 14.25
N VAL A 114 1.36 -4.98 15.04
CA VAL A 114 1.70 -5.04 16.48
C VAL A 114 0.73 -4.14 17.27
N ASP A 115 0.27 -4.64 18.41
CA ASP A 115 -0.55 -3.88 19.33
C ASP A 115 0.32 -3.38 20.50
N VAL A 116 0.20 -2.10 20.84
CA VAL A 116 0.86 -1.46 21.99
C VAL A 116 -0.20 -1.19 23.04
N GLY A 117 -0.05 -1.85 24.19
CA GLY A 117 -0.94 -1.73 25.33
C GLY A 117 -0.94 -0.33 25.93
N PRO A 118 -1.90 -0.04 26.83
CA PRO A 118 -2.31 1.32 27.11
C PRO A 118 -1.14 2.21 27.54
N VAL A 119 -0.96 3.28 26.78
CA VAL A 119 -0.01 4.35 27.04
C VAL A 119 -0.75 5.46 27.78
N ALA A 120 -0.25 5.87 28.93
CA ALA A 120 -0.88 6.93 29.71
C ALA A 120 -0.92 8.26 28.95
N ALA A 121 -1.79 9.18 29.38
CA ALA A 121 -1.90 10.52 28.81
C ALA A 121 -0.55 11.26 28.85
N GLY A 122 -0.11 11.81 27.73
CA GLY A 122 1.16 12.53 27.61
C GLY A 122 2.42 11.64 27.58
N GLU A 123 2.28 10.33 27.74
CA GLU A 123 3.42 9.39 27.77
C GLU A 123 3.68 8.76 26.40
N GLY A 124 4.89 8.22 26.23
CA GLY A 124 5.29 7.45 25.06
C GLY A 124 5.53 5.97 25.40
N ALA A 125 5.48 5.12 24.39
CA ALA A 125 5.85 3.71 24.51
C ALA A 125 6.66 3.27 23.29
N ASP A 126 7.79 2.61 23.57
CA ASP A 126 8.62 2.00 22.55
C ASP A 126 7.99 0.69 22.07
N TRP A 127 8.21 0.38 20.80
CA TRP A 127 7.75 -0.85 20.16
C TRP A 127 8.79 -1.32 19.14
N SER A 128 8.73 -2.63 18.84
CA SER A 128 9.61 -3.27 17.88
C SER A 128 8.87 -4.41 17.18
N MET A 129 9.20 -4.65 15.91
CA MET A 129 8.78 -5.84 15.18
C MET A 129 9.87 -6.32 14.23
N THR A 130 9.81 -7.62 13.92
CA THR A 130 10.66 -8.26 12.91
C THR A 130 9.78 -8.89 11.85
N ILE A 131 9.94 -8.44 10.62
CA ILE A 131 9.23 -8.93 9.43
C ILE A 131 10.19 -9.84 8.65
N PRO A 132 9.97 -11.17 8.62
CA PRO A 132 10.95 -12.12 8.05
C PRO A 132 10.91 -12.18 6.52
N VAL A 133 11.04 -11.02 5.86
CA VAL A 133 11.17 -10.88 4.40
C VAL A 133 12.63 -10.72 4.04
N GLU A 134 13.09 -11.50 3.06
CA GLU A 134 14.49 -11.50 2.66
C GLU A 134 14.85 -10.44 1.62
N GLU A 135 13.86 -9.91 0.89
CA GLU A 135 14.03 -8.93 -0.18
C GLU A 135 14.57 -7.59 0.35
N ASP A 136 15.59 -7.07 -0.34
CA ASP A 136 16.23 -5.78 -0.09
C ASP A 136 15.50 -4.63 -0.80
N GLY A 137 15.86 -3.39 -0.45
CA GLY A 137 15.41 -2.19 -1.17
C GLY A 137 13.92 -1.85 -0.97
N LEU A 138 13.30 -2.43 0.05
CA LEU A 138 11.90 -2.15 0.41
C LEU A 138 11.79 -0.86 1.22
N THR A 139 10.58 -0.31 1.25
CA THR A 139 10.23 0.88 2.03
C THR A 139 9.22 0.51 3.11
N CYS A 140 9.49 0.89 4.35
CA CYS A 140 8.50 0.82 5.44
C CYS A 140 7.42 1.89 5.27
N VAL A 141 6.16 1.46 5.29
CA VAL A 141 4.99 2.34 5.26
C VAL A 141 4.08 2.01 6.45
N PRO A 142 4.11 2.82 7.52
CA PRO A 142 3.27 2.59 8.68
C PRO A 142 1.82 3.02 8.45
N ARG A 143 0.92 2.34 9.15
CA ARG A 143 -0.43 2.83 9.46
C ARG A 143 -0.65 2.67 10.95
N VAL A 144 -1.34 3.64 11.55
CA VAL A 144 -1.46 3.72 13.01
C VAL A 144 -2.91 4.01 13.36
N GLU A 145 -3.44 3.18 14.25
CA GLU A 145 -4.76 3.34 14.84
C GLU A 145 -4.59 3.55 16.34
N ARG A 146 -5.31 4.52 16.88
CA ARG A 146 -5.37 4.79 18.32
C ARG A 146 -6.77 4.55 18.83
N TYR A 147 -6.86 3.87 19.96
CA TYR A 147 -8.10 3.56 20.67
C TYR A 147 -8.03 4.18 22.06
N ALA A 148 -9.14 4.77 22.53
CA ALA A 148 -9.26 5.10 23.94
C ALA A 148 -9.22 3.81 24.77
N ALA A 149 -8.47 3.81 25.87
CA ALA A 149 -8.28 2.65 26.73
C ALA A 149 -8.93 2.81 28.11
#